data_AF-A0A9N9DWG2-F1
#
_entry.id   AF-A0A9N9DWG2-F1
#
_cell.length_a   1.000
_cell.length_b   1.000
_cell.length_c   1.000
_cell.angle_alpha   90.00
_cell.angle_beta   90.00
_cell.angle_gamma   90.00
#
_symmetry.space_group_name_H-M   'P 1'
#
loop_
_entity.id
_entity.type
_entity.pdbx_description
1 polymer ?
#
loop_
_entity_poly.entity_id
_entity_poly.type
_entity_poly.pdbx_seq_one_letter_code
_entity_poly.pdbx_strand_id
1 'polypeptide(L)'
;GSEEVKNKNEDNFGRLIQIVEQVGQRMNTLESSIHANENKKYNNNFKIVTHNVRGFNDTVKQNLFFNYIKNEQFDIMGIAETNCGESKGQWYKDNKDKFRIHCSGNGKGTGVALIISKTLNKYVCKKREYEGRAICVDLVLPRKMTVCVMQIYLPIPSLAIDRNNNSHSQFPE
;
A
#
# COMPACT_ATOMS: atom_id res chain seq x y z
N GLY A 1 -56.03 -15.62 -43.39
CA GLY A 1 -55.64 -17.00 -43.04
C GLY A 1 -54.16 -17.24 -43.26
N SER A 2 -53.71 -17.26 -44.52
CA SER A 2 -52.35 -17.71 -44.90
C SER A 2 -51.24 -16.66 -44.72
N GLU A 3 -51.53 -15.37 -44.88
CA GLU A 3 -50.55 -14.27 -44.71
C GLU A 3 -50.24 -13.96 -43.25
N GLU A 4 -51.24 -13.96 -42.36
CA GLU A 4 -51.01 -13.75 -40.92
C GLU A 4 -50.13 -14.82 -40.28
N VAL A 5 -50.22 -16.06 -40.77
CA VAL A 5 -49.38 -17.18 -40.29
C VAL A 5 -47.94 -17.02 -40.78
N LYS A 6 -47.73 -16.50 -42.00
CA LYS A 6 -46.39 -16.20 -42.52
C LYS A 6 -45.73 -15.06 -41.74
N ASN A 7 -46.43 -13.95 -41.51
CA ASN A 7 -45.89 -12.81 -40.75
C ASN A 7 -45.53 -13.20 -39.30
N LYS A 8 -46.37 -14.00 -38.62
CA LYS A 8 -46.05 -14.51 -37.27
C LYS A 8 -44.81 -15.40 -37.26
N ASN A 9 -44.59 -16.19 -38.31
CA ASN A 9 -43.40 -17.05 -38.40
C ASN A 9 -42.12 -16.23 -38.65
N GLU A 10 -42.19 -15.19 -39.48
CA GLU A 10 -41.08 -14.25 -39.70
C GLU A 10 -40.75 -13.46 -38.42
N ASP A 11 -41.75 -12.99 -37.68
CA ASP A 11 -41.57 -12.31 -36.39
C ASP A 11 -40.92 -13.21 -35.33
N ASN A 12 -41.33 -14.48 -35.27
CA ASN A 12 -40.75 -15.46 -34.36
C ASN A 12 -39.30 -15.78 -34.73
N PHE A 13 -38.98 -15.85 -36.02
CA PHE A 13 -37.62 -16.07 -36.50
C PHE A 13 -36.71 -14.86 -36.17
N GLY A 14 -37.21 -13.63 -36.36
CA GLY A 14 -36.48 -12.41 -35.97
C GLY A 14 -36.20 -12.34 -34.47
N ARG A 15 -37.16 -12.72 -33.63
CA ARG A 15 -36.96 -12.83 -32.17
C ARG A 15 -35.90 -13.86 -31.80
N LEU A 16 -35.88 -15.00 -32.49
CA LEU A 16 -34.89 -16.04 -32.25
C LEU A 16 -33.46 -15.57 -32.57
N ILE A 17 -33.27 -14.89 -33.71
CA ILE A 17 -31.97 -14.31 -34.11
C ILE A 17 -31.46 -13.34 -33.03
N GLN A 18 -32.32 -12.44 -32.54
CA GLN A 18 -31.95 -11.49 -31.49
C GLN A 18 -31.52 -12.17 -30.18
N ILE A 19 -32.20 -13.25 -29.80
CA ILE A 19 -31.83 -14.02 -28.60
C ILE A 19 -30.46 -14.65 -28.78
N VAL A 20 -30.19 -15.25 -29.94
CA VAL A 20 -28.89 -15.88 -30.24
C VAL A 20 -27.76 -14.85 -30.21
N GLU A 21 -27.97 -13.66 -30.79
CA GLU A 21 -27.00 -12.57 -30.76
C GLU A 21 -26.71 -12.09 -29.32
N GLN A 22 -27.75 -11.91 -28.51
CA GLN A 22 -27.59 -11.51 -27.10
C GLN A 22 -26.84 -12.57 -26.27
N VAL A 23 -27.10 -13.85 -26.53
CA VAL A 23 -26.37 -14.95 -25.88
C VAL A 23 -24.90 -14.94 -26.31
N GLY A 24 -24.61 -14.74 -27.60
CA GLY A 24 -23.23 -14.63 -28.11
C GLY A 24 -22.46 -13.47 -27.46
N GLN A 25 -23.08 -12.30 -27.34
CA GLN A 25 -22.47 -11.14 -26.67
C GLN A 25 -22.19 -11.39 -25.18
N ARG A 26 -23.11 -12.07 -24.49
CA ARG A 26 -22.92 -12.47 -23.09
C ARG A 26 -21.78 -13.47 -22.92
N MET A 27 -21.66 -14.44 -23.81
CA MET A 27 -20.55 -15.42 -23.81
C MET A 27 -19.20 -14.72 -23.97
N ASN A 28 -19.06 -13.82 -24.95
CA ASN A 28 -17.80 -13.07 -25.17
C ASN A 28 -17.42 -12.20 -23.95
N THR A 29 -18.42 -11.59 -23.30
CA THR A 29 -18.21 -10.79 -22.09
C THR A 29 -17.75 -11.67 -20.92
N LEU A 30 -18.32 -12.87 -20.80
CA LEU A 30 -17.94 -13.83 -19.78
C LEU A 30 -16.51 -14.34 -19.99
N GLU A 31 -16.15 -14.72 -21.22
CA GLU A 31 -14.78 -15.15 -21.56
C GLU A 31 -13.75 -14.05 -21.24
N SER A 32 -14.05 -12.80 -21.59
CA SER A 32 -13.19 -11.65 -21.26
C SER A 32 -13.02 -11.47 -19.75
N SER A 33 -14.09 -11.69 -18.97
CA SER A 33 -14.04 -11.60 -17.51
C SER A 33 -13.28 -12.76 -16.86
N ILE A 34 -13.32 -13.96 -17.46
CA ILE A 34 -12.56 -15.13 -17.02
C ILE A 34 -11.07 -14.90 -17.26
N HIS A 35 -10.68 -14.46 -18.46
CA HIS A 35 -9.28 -14.14 -18.78
C HIS A 35 -8.71 -12.99 -17.95
N ALA A 36 -9.51 -11.96 -17.65
CA ALA A 36 -9.11 -10.89 -16.74
C ALA A 36 -8.88 -11.42 -15.30
N ASN A 37 -9.67 -12.40 -14.84
CA ASN A 37 -9.49 -13.03 -13.54
C ASN A 37 -8.31 -14.02 -13.51
N GLU A 38 -8.02 -14.71 -14.60
CA GLU A 38 -6.84 -15.58 -14.72
C GLU A 38 -5.53 -14.80 -14.66
N ASN A 39 -5.45 -13.62 -15.27
CA ASN A 39 -4.29 -12.73 -15.11
C ASN A 39 -4.19 -12.11 -13.71
N LYS A 40 -5.31 -12.07 -12.96
CA LYS A 40 -5.35 -11.64 -11.55
C LYS A 40 -4.98 -12.78 -10.58
N LYS A 41 -4.80 -14.00 -11.09
CA LYS A 41 -4.42 -15.20 -10.34
C LYS A 41 -2.93 -15.10 -9.98
N TYR A 42 -2.69 -14.44 -8.86
CA TYR A 42 -1.45 -14.43 -8.06
C TYR A 42 -0.25 -13.66 -8.61
N ASN A 43 -0.34 -12.34 -8.57
CA ASN A 43 0.82 -11.58 -8.10
C ASN A 43 0.82 -11.64 -6.56
N ASN A 44 1.15 -12.81 -6.00
CA ASN A 44 1.18 -13.09 -4.54
C ASN A 44 2.37 -12.43 -3.82
N ASN A 45 2.99 -11.44 -4.46
CA ASN A 45 4.18 -10.80 -3.94
C ASN A 45 3.78 -9.77 -2.90
N PHE A 46 4.29 -9.96 -1.70
CA PHE A 46 4.17 -9.02 -0.61
C PHE A 46 5.03 -7.78 -0.91
N LYS A 47 4.41 -6.63 -1.15
CA LYS A 47 5.13 -5.41 -1.55
C LYS A 47 5.47 -4.55 -0.33
N ILE A 48 6.73 -4.65 0.10
CA ILE A 48 7.30 -3.79 1.14
C ILE A 48 8.26 -2.78 0.49
N VAL A 49 8.09 -1.51 0.81
CA VAL A 49 8.94 -0.42 0.32
C VAL A 49 9.36 0.47 1.50
N THR A 50 10.50 1.14 1.39
CA THR A 50 10.95 2.16 2.35
C THR A 50 11.34 3.45 1.63
N HIS A 51 11.07 4.60 2.26
CA HIS A 51 11.49 5.89 1.73
C HIS A 51 11.80 6.89 2.83
N ASN A 52 12.95 7.55 2.71
CA ASN A 52 13.26 8.70 3.54
C ASN A 52 12.51 9.93 2.99
N VAL A 53 11.51 10.39 3.73
CA VAL A 53 10.63 11.48 3.28
C VAL A 53 11.21 12.86 3.55
N ARG A 54 12.27 13.04 4.34
CA ARG A 54 12.86 14.36 4.67
C ARG A 54 11.81 15.42 5.06
N GLY A 55 10.97 15.08 6.03
CA GLY A 55 9.86 15.88 6.51
C GLY A 55 8.54 15.54 5.81
N PHE A 56 7.51 15.31 6.62
CA PHE A 56 6.19 14.87 6.15
C PHE A 56 5.06 15.71 6.76
N ASN A 57 5.32 17.00 7.01
CA ASN A 57 4.33 17.94 7.56
C ASN A 57 3.45 18.61 6.49
N ASP A 58 3.91 18.61 5.23
CA ASP A 58 3.19 19.25 4.11
C ASP A 58 2.03 18.39 3.60
N THR A 59 0.82 18.94 3.52
CA THR A 59 -0.40 18.21 3.15
C THR A 59 -0.46 17.84 1.67
N VAL A 60 0.09 18.68 0.77
CA VAL A 60 0.16 18.39 -0.67
C VAL A 60 1.06 17.19 -0.91
N LYS A 61 2.23 17.17 -0.28
CA LYS A 61 3.17 16.06 -0.29
C LYS A 61 2.55 14.79 0.28
N GLN A 62 1.84 14.87 1.42
CA GLN A 62 1.13 13.73 1.98
C GLN A 62 0.13 13.14 0.98
N ASN A 63 -0.69 13.98 0.35
CA ASN A 63 -1.69 13.54 -0.64
C ASN A 63 -1.05 12.87 -1.84
N LEU A 64 0.00 13.48 -2.41
CA LEU A 64 0.76 12.88 -3.51
C LEU A 64 1.35 11.52 -3.11
N PHE A 65 1.90 11.45 -1.90
CA PHE A 65 2.52 10.23 -1.37
C PHE A 65 1.51 9.11 -1.16
N PHE A 66 0.34 9.39 -0.57
CA PHE A 66 -0.72 8.38 -0.40
C PHE A 66 -1.34 7.95 -1.73
N ASN A 67 -1.45 8.85 -2.71
CA ASN A 67 -1.85 8.49 -4.07
C ASN A 67 -0.84 7.55 -4.72
N TYR A 68 0.45 7.80 -4.55
CA TYR A 68 1.51 6.91 -5.02
C TYR A 68 1.41 5.52 -4.37
N ILE A 69 1.32 5.45 -3.04
CA ILE A 69 1.14 4.16 -2.31
C ILE A 69 -0.07 3.39 -2.83
N LYS A 70 -1.19 4.09 -3.07
CA LYS A 70 -2.42 3.49 -3.58
C LYS A 70 -2.26 2.94 -5.00
N ASN A 71 -1.63 3.72 -5.89
CA ASN A 71 -1.46 3.34 -7.29
C ASN A 71 -0.51 2.15 -7.45
N GLU A 72 0.56 2.12 -6.66
CA GLU A 72 1.53 1.01 -6.68
C GLU A 72 1.09 -0.23 -5.89
N GLN A 73 0.01 -0.09 -5.11
CA GLN A 73 -0.59 -1.14 -4.30
C GLN A 73 0.40 -1.75 -3.28
N PHE A 74 1.10 -0.90 -2.52
CA PHE A 74 2.00 -1.39 -1.48
C PHE A 74 1.24 -1.98 -0.28
N ASP A 75 1.77 -3.07 0.27
CA ASP A 75 1.27 -3.70 1.49
C ASP A 75 1.80 -2.99 2.74
N ILE A 76 3.10 -2.69 2.73
CA ILE A 76 3.78 -1.97 3.79
C ILE A 76 4.71 -0.93 3.17
N MET A 77 4.61 0.31 3.63
CA MET A 77 5.52 1.41 3.30
C MET A 77 6.16 1.94 4.57
N GLY A 78 7.46 1.70 4.73
CA GLY A 78 8.29 2.33 5.76
C GLY A 78 8.69 3.74 5.36
N ILE A 79 8.61 4.69 6.29
CA ILE A 79 9.11 6.05 6.08
C ILE A 79 10.03 6.49 7.20
N ALA A 80 11.05 7.28 6.84
CA ALA A 80 12.05 7.84 7.75
C ALA A 80 12.15 9.37 7.61
N GLU A 81 12.72 10.01 8.64
CA GLU A 81 12.82 11.48 8.78
C GLU A 81 11.47 12.18 8.63
N THR A 82 10.45 11.69 9.31
CA THR A 82 9.11 12.30 9.17
C THR A 82 9.05 13.72 9.74
N ASN A 83 9.96 14.08 10.65
CA ASN A 83 10.03 15.39 11.32
C ASN A 83 8.70 15.80 11.95
N CYS A 84 7.89 14.84 12.38
CA CYS A 84 6.64 15.09 13.08
C CYS A 84 6.83 14.95 14.59
N GLY A 85 6.31 15.94 15.32
CA GLY A 85 6.17 15.87 16.77
C GLY A 85 5.03 14.94 17.19
N GLU A 86 4.89 14.74 18.51
CA GLU A 86 3.92 13.84 19.13
C GLU A 86 2.43 14.18 18.87
N SER A 87 2.11 15.26 18.13
CA SER A 87 0.75 15.56 17.68
C SER A 87 0.34 14.63 16.53
N LYS A 88 0.13 13.37 16.90
CA LYS A 88 -0.12 12.12 16.15
C LYS A 88 -1.30 12.12 15.15
N GLY A 89 -1.94 13.26 14.86
CA GLY A 89 -3.30 13.29 14.30
C GLY A 89 -3.49 13.77 12.86
N GLN A 90 -2.51 14.43 12.23
CA GLN A 90 -2.79 15.18 10.99
C GLN A 90 -2.75 14.34 9.71
N TRP A 91 -1.83 13.38 9.58
CA TRP A 91 -1.81 12.48 8.41
C TRP A 91 -3.00 11.53 8.33
N TYR A 92 -3.71 11.39 9.46
CA TYR A 92 -4.69 10.34 9.69
C TYR A 92 -6.01 10.61 8.97
N LYS A 93 -6.40 11.84 8.64
CA LYS A 93 -7.81 12.14 8.33
C LYS A 93 -8.33 11.51 7.03
N ASP A 94 -7.58 11.59 5.94
CA ASP A 94 -8.17 11.35 4.60
C ASP A 94 -8.01 9.90 4.09
N ASN A 95 -7.17 9.08 4.74
CA ASN A 95 -6.80 7.74 4.25
C ASN A 95 -7.05 6.58 5.23
N LYS A 96 -7.80 6.81 6.33
CA LYS A 96 -8.09 5.78 7.37
C LYS A 96 -8.72 4.51 6.83
N ASP A 97 -9.49 4.63 5.75
CA ASP A 97 -10.20 3.49 5.19
C ASP A 97 -9.30 2.57 4.38
N LYS A 98 -8.10 3.02 4.01
CA LYS A 98 -7.16 2.27 3.16
C LYS A 98 -5.93 1.81 3.92
N PHE A 99 -5.42 2.62 4.83
CA PHE A 99 -4.15 2.37 5.51
C PHE A 99 -4.24 2.60 7.01
N ARG A 100 -3.40 1.89 7.76
CA ARG A 100 -3.09 2.15 9.15
C ARG A 100 -1.63 2.60 9.26
N ILE A 101 -1.38 3.69 9.94
CA ILE A 101 -0.05 4.22 10.15
C ILE A 101 0.38 3.95 11.59
N HIS A 102 1.54 3.34 11.75
CA HIS A 102 2.22 3.16 13.02
C HIS A 102 3.44 4.05 13.02
N CYS A 103 3.52 5.03 13.91
CA CYS A 103 4.65 5.95 13.98
C CYS A 103 5.42 5.81 15.29
N SER A 104 6.69 6.20 15.25
CA SER A 104 7.53 6.55 16.39
C SER A 104 8.22 7.87 16.03
N GLY A 105 8.18 8.87 16.91
CA GLY A 105 8.76 10.18 16.61
C GLY A 105 8.74 11.11 17.81
N ASN A 106 9.83 11.87 17.97
CA ASN A 106 10.05 12.78 19.10
C ASN A 106 10.25 14.23 18.64
N GLY A 107 9.83 14.59 17.41
CA GLY A 107 9.98 15.94 16.84
C GLY A 107 11.01 16.05 15.71
N LYS A 108 11.62 17.23 15.55
CA LYS A 108 12.53 17.55 14.44
C LYS A 108 13.77 16.65 14.44
N GLY A 109 14.22 16.23 13.25
CA GLY A 109 15.41 15.39 13.07
C GLY A 109 15.21 13.91 13.44
N THR A 110 13.98 13.53 13.77
CA THR A 110 13.57 12.17 14.14
C THR A 110 12.27 11.80 13.44
N GLY A 111 11.90 10.54 13.54
CA GLY A 111 10.59 10.07 13.12
C GLY A 111 10.68 8.97 12.09
N VAL A 112 10.08 7.84 12.42
CA VAL A 112 9.86 6.70 11.53
C VAL A 112 8.40 6.28 11.57
N ALA A 113 7.90 5.75 10.47
CA ALA A 113 6.58 5.15 10.46
C ALA A 113 6.48 3.96 9.52
N LEU A 114 5.50 3.11 9.79
CA LEU A 114 5.06 2.02 8.93
C LEU A 114 3.60 2.31 8.53
N ILE A 115 3.38 2.52 7.24
CA ILE A 115 2.06 2.65 6.63
C ILE A 115 1.68 1.25 6.11
N ILE A 116 0.67 0.65 6.70
CA ILE A 116 0.26 -0.73 6.45
C ILE A 116 -1.13 -0.73 5.81
N SER A 117 -1.33 -1.50 4.74
CA SER A 117 -2.66 -1.67 4.14
C SER A 117 -3.67 -2.17 5.18
N LYS A 118 -4.91 -1.69 5.14
CA LYS A 118 -5.93 -2.06 6.14
C LYS A 118 -6.20 -3.56 6.16
N THR A 119 -6.14 -4.21 5.00
CA THR A 119 -6.28 -5.67 4.83
C THR A 119 -5.21 -6.46 5.58
N LEU A 120 -3.97 -5.96 5.58
CA LEU A 120 -2.84 -6.58 6.26
C LEU A 120 -2.77 -6.18 7.75
N ASN A 121 -3.17 -4.95 8.08
CA ASN A 121 -3.06 -4.41 9.43
C ASN A 121 -3.83 -5.23 10.49
N LYS A 122 -4.86 -5.98 10.10
CA LYS A 122 -5.58 -6.90 11.00
C LYS A 122 -4.70 -7.99 11.61
N TYR A 123 -3.55 -8.27 11.02
CA TYR A 123 -2.57 -9.25 11.51
C TYR A 123 -1.51 -8.63 12.43
N VAL A 124 -1.52 -7.30 12.63
CA VAL A 124 -0.57 -6.64 13.54
C VAL A 124 -0.96 -6.96 14.98
N CYS A 125 -0.10 -7.67 15.70
CA CYS A 125 -0.34 -8.09 17.08
C CYS A 125 0.50 -7.31 18.10
N LYS A 126 1.68 -6.83 17.70
CA LYS A 126 2.60 -6.11 18.59
C LYS A 126 3.27 -4.96 17.86
N LYS A 127 3.44 -3.84 18.56
CA LYS A 127 4.20 -2.67 18.13
C LYS A 127 5.29 -2.39 19.17
N ARG A 128 6.51 -2.13 18.70
CA ARG A 128 7.64 -1.64 19.52
C ARG A 128 8.22 -0.40 18.88
N GLU A 129 8.63 0.56 19.68
CA GLU A 129 9.13 1.87 19.26
C GLU A 129 10.43 2.19 19.98
N TYR A 130 11.33 2.89 19.30
CA TYR A 130 12.62 3.28 19.84
C TYR A 130 12.90 4.73 19.46
N GLU A 131 12.46 5.66 20.32
CA GLU A 131 12.79 7.10 20.32
C GLU A 131 12.77 7.79 18.94
N GLY A 132 11.81 7.44 18.07
CA GLY A 132 11.73 8.01 16.73
C GLY A 132 12.83 7.57 15.75
N ARG A 133 13.63 6.57 16.12
CA ARG A 133 14.69 5.97 15.29
C ARG A 133 14.28 4.62 14.73
N ALA A 134 13.50 3.85 15.46
CA ALA A 134 13.00 2.58 14.96
C ALA A 134 11.56 2.31 15.38
N ILE A 135 10.86 1.58 14.52
CA ILE A 135 9.56 1.01 14.81
C ILE A 135 9.50 -0.41 14.28
N CYS A 136 8.97 -1.33 15.09
CA CYS A 136 8.79 -2.73 14.75
C CYS A 136 7.32 -3.09 14.90
N VAL A 137 6.78 -3.86 13.95
CA VAL A 137 5.46 -4.48 14.05
C VAL A 137 5.57 -5.98 13.83
N ASP A 138 4.95 -6.76 14.71
CA ASP A 138 4.84 -8.20 14.55
C ASP A 138 3.50 -8.53 13.88
N LEU A 139 3.56 -9.18 12.72
CA LEU A 139 2.42 -9.66 11.94
C LEU A 139 2.24 -11.16 12.16
N VAL A 140 1.10 -11.59 12.69
CA VAL A 140 0.74 -13.01 12.81
C VAL A 140 -0.16 -13.38 11.63
N LEU A 141 0.46 -13.95 10.59
CA LEU A 141 -0.19 -14.31 9.34
C LEU A 141 -0.84 -15.70 9.44
N PRO A 142 -1.79 -16.02 8.53
CA PRO A 142 -2.34 -17.38 8.43
C PRO A 142 -1.24 -18.44 8.27
N ARG A 143 -1.57 -19.69 8.63
CA ARG A 143 -0.64 -20.83 8.59
C ARG A 143 0.53 -20.73 9.58
N LYS A 144 0.31 -20.06 10.72
CA LYS A 144 1.26 -19.94 11.83
C LYS A 144 2.59 -19.26 11.44
N MET A 145 2.57 -18.39 10.43
CA MET A 145 3.75 -17.61 10.05
C MET A 145 3.73 -16.29 10.81
N THR A 146 4.86 -15.94 11.44
CA THR A 146 5.04 -14.65 12.09
C THR A 146 6.13 -13.88 11.37
N VAL A 147 5.85 -12.63 11.00
CA VAL A 147 6.79 -11.74 10.33
C VAL A 147 6.96 -10.49 11.17
N CYS A 148 8.20 -10.16 11.53
CA CYS A 148 8.53 -8.87 12.13
C CYS A 148 8.97 -7.92 11.02
N VAL A 149 8.34 -6.74 10.93
CA VAL A 149 8.75 -5.69 10.00
C VAL A 149 9.27 -4.51 10.79
N MET A 150 10.50 -4.08 10.47
CA MET A 150 11.20 -3.02 11.15
C MET A 150 11.52 -1.89 10.18
N GLN A 151 11.12 -0.67 10.53
CA GLN A 151 11.63 0.55 9.88
C GLN A 151 12.65 1.19 10.82
N ILE A 152 13.88 1.31 10.35
CA ILE A 152 15.00 1.86 11.11
C ILE A 152 15.57 3.05 10.35
N TYR A 153 15.74 4.17 11.05
CA TYR A 153 16.48 5.32 10.59
C TYR A 153 17.71 5.51 11.49
N LEU A 154 18.87 5.14 10.94
CA LEU A 154 20.16 5.36 11.56
C LEU A 154 20.66 6.73 11.13
N PRO A 155 20.67 7.75 12.01
CA PRO A 155 21.33 8.99 11.67
C PRO A 155 22.81 8.69 11.44
N ILE A 156 23.40 9.31 10.42
CA ILE A 156 24.86 9.35 10.32
C ILE A 156 25.30 10.00 11.63
N PRO A 157 26.14 9.33 12.45
CA PRO A 157 26.80 10.01 13.55
C PRO A 157 27.43 11.21 12.89
N SER A 158 27.07 12.44 13.29
CA SER A 158 27.91 13.55 12.93
C SER A 158 29.30 13.07 13.29
N LEU A 159 30.19 12.88 12.30
CA LEU A 159 31.60 12.98 12.57
C LEU A 159 31.63 14.22 13.45
N ALA A 160 31.98 14.04 14.71
CA ALA A 160 32.38 15.16 15.50
C ALA A 160 33.55 15.70 14.69
N ILE A 161 33.25 16.61 13.76
CA ILE A 161 34.19 17.61 13.34
C ILE A 161 34.33 18.36 14.66
N ASP A 162 35.20 17.81 15.51
CA ASP A 162 35.83 18.56 16.55
C ASP A 162 36.34 19.78 15.82
N ARG A 163 35.65 20.90 16.03
CA ARG A 163 36.17 22.22 15.63
C ARG A 163 37.39 22.60 16.47
N ASN A 164 37.99 21.64 17.16
CA ASN A 164 39.29 21.67 17.79
C ASN A 164 40.20 20.65 17.10
N ASN A 165 40.82 21.07 16.00
CA ASN A 165 42.05 20.43 15.54
C ASN A 165 43.08 20.52 16.67
N ASN A 166 43.27 19.43 17.42
CA ASN A 166 44.57 18.88 17.83
C ASN A 166 44.38 17.77 18.87
N SER A 167 44.29 16.52 18.40
CA SER A 167 45.11 15.43 18.95
C SER A 167 44.81 14.14 18.18
N HIS A 168 45.88 13.52 17.68
CA HIS A 168 45.88 12.20 17.07
C HIS A 168 45.01 11.18 17.81
N SER A 169 44.18 10.46 17.07
CA SER A 169 43.93 9.05 17.36
C SER A 169 44.00 8.26 16.06
N GLN A 170 45.02 7.39 16.00
CA GLN A 170 45.13 6.32 15.01
C GLN A 170 44.06 5.27 15.33
N PHE A 171 43.45 4.69 14.30
CA PHE A 171 42.65 3.48 14.44
C PHE A 171 43.59 2.27 14.60
N PRO A 172 43.32 1.32 15.52
CA PRO A 172 44.05 0.07 15.56
C PRO A 172 43.63 -0.84 14.39
N GLU A 173 44.61 -1.53 13.82
CA GLU A 173 44.43 -2.63 12.85
C GLU A 173 43.66 -3.82 13.45
#